data_AF-A0A515CRR6-F1
#
_entry.id   AF-A0A515CRR6-F1
#
_cell.length_a   1.000
_cell.length_b   1.000
_cell.length_c   1.000
_cell.angle_alpha   90.00
_cell.angle_beta   90.00
_cell.angle_gamma   90.00
#
_symmetry.space_group_name_H-M   'P 1'
#
loop_
_entity.id
_entity.type
_entity.pdbx_description
1 polymer ?
#
loop_
_entity_poly.entity_id
_entity_poly.type
_entity_poly.pdbx_seq_one_letter_code
_entity_poly.pdbx_strand_id
1 'polypeptide(L)'
;MNNSIGDIGVAPTPSQKKKGLAYSYKCMQMIAAFKTASNETKTFINSLHSRHRGLIYFTAEIPRARHKLKFEHLTERERLAVIEAMRELRELVGSFPHRLSNTDSVLNVSE
;
A
#
# COMPACT_ATOMS: atom_id res chain seq x y z
N MET A 1 2.37 -10.40 29.75
CA MET A 1 3.74 -10.93 29.86
C MET A 1 4.67 -9.96 29.16
N ASN A 2 5.37 -9.10 29.92
CA ASN A 2 6.33 -8.14 29.40
C ASN A 2 7.71 -8.80 29.31
N ASN A 3 8.10 -9.26 28.13
CA ASN A 3 9.47 -9.68 27.89
C ASN A 3 10.31 -8.43 27.61
N SER A 4 10.71 -7.72 28.67
CA SER A 4 11.74 -6.70 28.57
C SER A 4 13.05 -7.39 28.20
N ILE A 5 13.63 -7.01 27.06
CA ILE A 5 14.99 -7.41 26.69
C ILE A 5 15.92 -6.72 27.68
N GLY A 6 16.25 -7.41 28.77
CA GLY A 6 17.16 -6.90 29.79
C GLY A 6 18.58 -6.79 29.23
N ASP A 7 19.23 -5.67 29.53
CA ASP A 7 20.66 -5.51 29.29
C ASP A 7 21.42 -6.54 30.16
N ILE A 8 22.13 -7.46 29.51
CA ILE A 8 22.90 -8.52 30.16
C ILE A 8 24.15 -7.99 30.88
N GLY A 9 24.42 -6.68 30.82
CA GLY A 9 25.50 -6.02 31.55
C GLY A 9 26.91 -6.37 31.06
N VAL A 10 27.03 -7.12 29.96
CA VAL A 10 28.30 -7.53 29.36
C VAL A 10 28.40 -6.95 27.96
N ALA A 11 29.38 -6.07 27.76
CA ALA A 11 29.65 -5.50 26.44
C ALA A 11 30.02 -6.60 25.44
N PRO A 12 29.37 -6.68 24.27
CA PRO A 12 29.65 -7.71 23.30
C PRO A 12 31.09 -7.60 22.77
N THR A 13 31.77 -8.75 22.70
CA THR A 13 33.11 -8.86 22.12
C THR A 13 33.13 -8.44 20.65
N PRO A 14 34.29 -8.06 20.08
CA PRO A 14 34.39 -7.70 18.65
C PRO A 14 33.84 -8.79 17.70
N SER A 15 34.04 -10.06 18.04
CA SER A 15 33.51 -11.20 17.29
C SER A 15 31.99 -11.28 17.35
N GLN A 16 31.40 -11.05 18.53
CA GLN A 16 29.94 -10.99 18.70
C GLN A 16 29.34 -9.80 17.95
N LYS A 17 29.97 -8.62 17.97
CA LYS A 17 29.53 -7.46 17.19
C LYS A 17 29.52 -7.75 15.69
N LYS A 18 30.61 -8.37 15.17
CA LYS A 18 30.70 -8.75 13.75
C LYS A 18 29.61 -9.75 13.33
N LYS A 19 29.37 -10.77 14.16
CA LYS A 19 28.28 -11.75 13.92
C LYS A 19 26.91 -11.09 13.98
N GLY A 20 26.68 -10.22 14.97
CA GLY A 20 25.44 -9.44 15.10
C GLY A 20 25.13 -8.64 13.84
N LEU A 21 26.10 -7.87 13.34
CA LEU A 21 25.96 -7.10 12.10
C LEU A 21 25.63 -7.97 10.89
N ALA A 22 26.31 -9.12 10.75
CA ALA A 22 26.04 -10.05 9.65
C ALA A 22 24.61 -10.63 9.70
N TYR A 23 24.12 -10.98 10.89
CA TYR A 23 22.76 -11.46 11.06
C TYR A 23 21.72 -10.35 10.84
N SER A 24 21.94 -9.15 11.36
CA SER A 24 21.08 -8.00 11.11
C SER A 24 20.96 -7.70 9.62
N TYR A 25 22.08 -7.75 8.88
CA TYR A 25 22.07 -7.59 7.43
C TYR A 25 21.24 -8.67 6.73
N LYS A 26 21.41 -9.94 7.12
CA LYS A 26 20.62 -11.05 6.57
C LYS A 26 19.12 -10.89 6.86
N CYS A 27 18.75 -10.43 8.06
CA CYS A 27 17.37 -10.10 8.40
C CYS A 27 16.82 -8.98 7.51
N MET A 28 17.57 -7.90 7.28
CA MET A 28 17.16 -6.83 6.38
C MET A 28 16.95 -7.32 4.94
N GLN A 29 17.83 -8.20 4.45
CA GLN A 29 17.67 -8.83 3.14
C GLN A 29 16.42 -9.69 3.05
N MET A 30 16.11 -10.48 4.09
CA MET A 30 14.89 -11.29 4.13
C MET A 30 13.62 -10.42 4.15
N ILE A 31 13.62 -9.34 4.92
CA ILE A 31 12.51 -8.38 4.95
C ILE A 31 12.32 -7.73 3.58
N ALA A 32 13.41 -7.30 2.93
CA ALA A 32 13.35 -6.75 1.58
C ALA A 32 12.81 -7.77 0.57
N ALA A 33 13.32 -9.02 0.60
CA ALA A 33 12.89 -10.11 -0.26
C ALA A 33 11.39 -10.42 -0.07
N PHE A 34 10.91 -10.49 1.18
CA PHE A 34 9.49 -10.69 1.49
C PHE A 34 8.63 -9.55 0.94
N LYS A 35 9.01 -8.28 1.20
CA LYS A 35 8.30 -7.11 0.67
C LYS A 35 8.24 -7.09 -0.85
N THR A 36 9.29 -7.58 -1.53
CA THR A 36 9.30 -7.70 -2.99
C THR A 36 8.49 -8.90 -3.50
N ALA A 37 8.42 -9.99 -2.73
CA ALA A 37 7.70 -11.20 -3.10
C ALA A 37 6.18 -11.06 -2.94
N SER A 38 5.71 -10.35 -1.90
CA SER A 38 4.30 -10.04 -1.68
C SER A 38 3.99 -8.58 -2.03
N ASN A 39 3.98 -8.25 -3.32
CA ASN A 39 3.44 -6.96 -3.74
C ASN A 39 1.90 -7.00 -3.65
N GLU A 40 1.37 -6.72 -2.45
CA GLU A 40 -0.06 -6.72 -2.16
C GLU A 40 -0.83 -5.76 -3.07
N THR A 41 -0.26 -4.59 -3.37
CA THR A 41 -0.84 -3.61 -4.30
C THR A 41 -1.00 -4.20 -5.69
N LYS A 42 0.02 -4.90 -6.21
CA LYS A 42 -0.06 -5.61 -7.49
C LYS A 42 -1.19 -6.64 -7.48
N THR A 43 -1.25 -7.48 -6.43
CA THR A 43 -2.28 -8.51 -6.30
C THR A 43 -3.68 -7.90 -6.26
N PHE A 44 -3.87 -6.85 -5.46
CA PHE A 44 -5.13 -6.12 -5.36
C PHE A 44 -5.54 -5.48 -6.69
N ILE A 45 -4.69 -4.63 -7.29
CA ILE A 45 -5.01 -3.94 -8.54
C ILE A 45 -5.32 -4.91 -9.67
N ASN A 46 -4.60 -6.03 -9.74
CA ASN A 46 -4.81 -7.03 -10.78
C ASN A 46 -6.07 -7.89 -10.57
N SER A 47 -6.60 -7.98 -9.34
CA SER A 47 -7.85 -8.70 -9.05
C SER A 47 -9.10 -7.82 -9.21
N LEU A 48 -8.94 -6.49 -9.28
CA LEU A 48 -10.06 -5.56 -9.46
C LEU A 48 -10.79 -5.75 -10.80
N HIS A 49 -12.12 -5.60 -10.74
CA HIS A 49 -12.94 -5.42 -11.93
C HIS A 49 -12.47 -4.18 -12.73
N SER A 50 -12.60 -4.22 -14.05
CA SER A 50 -12.08 -3.20 -14.98
C SER A 50 -12.52 -1.77 -14.63
N ARG A 51 -13.77 -1.60 -14.16
CA ARG A 51 -14.31 -0.31 -13.71
C ARG A 51 -13.58 0.26 -12.49
N HIS A 52 -13.29 -0.57 -11.48
CA HIS A 52 -12.59 -0.11 -10.27
C HIS A 52 -11.13 0.19 -10.55
N ARG A 53 -10.47 -0.66 -11.35
CA ARG A 53 -9.10 -0.35 -11.82
C ARG A 53 -9.07 0.93 -12.65
N GLY A 54 -10.06 1.13 -13.52
CA GLY A 54 -10.21 2.34 -14.31
C GLY A 54 -10.40 3.60 -13.46
N LEU A 55 -11.19 3.54 -12.38
CA LEU A 55 -11.32 4.64 -11.42
C LEU A 55 -9.96 5.00 -10.81
N ILE A 56 -9.23 4.02 -10.27
CA ILE A 56 -7.92 4.27 -9.64
C ILE A 56 -6.93 4.84 -10.66
N TYR A 57 -6.87 4.28 -11.87
CA TYR A 57 -5.94 4.75 -12.90
C TYR A 57 -6.33 6.12 -13.44
N PHE A 58 -7.63 6.44 -13.47
CA PHE A 58 -8.10 7.78 -13.80
C PHE A 58 -7.66 8.80 -12.75
N THR A 59 -7.86 8.51 -11.46
CA THR A 59 -7.39 9.36 -10.35
C THR A 59 -5.87 9.53 -10.38
N ALA A 60 -5.13 8.49 -10.78
CA ALA A 60 -3.68 8.55 -10.97
C ALA A 60 -3.23 9.27 -12.26
N GLU A 61 -4.14 9.93 -12.99
CA GLU A 61 -3.89 10.62 -14.26
C GLU A 61 -3.28 9.73 -15.36
N ILE A 62 -3.50 8.40 -15.29
CA ILE A 62 -3.02 7.47 -16.31
C ILE A 62 -3.95 7.57 -17.53
N PRO A 63 -3.42 7.75 -18.75
CA PRO A 63 -4.23 7.80 -19.96
C PRO A 63 -5.11 6.56 -20.13
N ARG A 64 -6.37 6.76 -20.55
CA ARG A 64 -7.37 5.69 -20.70
C ARG A 64 -6.88 4.50 -21.55
N ALA A 65 -6.07 4.76 -22.58
CA ALA A 65 -5.47 3.72 -23.43
C ALA A 65 -4.63 2.69 -22.64
N ARG A 66 -4.13 3.08 -21.46
CA ARG A 66 -3.28 2.27 -20.57
C ARG A 66 -4.05 1.61 -19.43
N HIS A 67 -5.35 1.84 -19.27
CA HIS A 67 -6.19 1.23 -18.20
C HIS A 67 -6.34 -0.30 -18.31
N LYS A 68 -6.02 -0.86 -19.48
CA LYS A 68 -5.94 -2.31 -19.71
C LYS A 68 -4.66 -2.94 -19.14
N LEU A 69 -3.64 -2.15 -18.81
CA LEU A 69 -2.37 -2.66 -18.29
C LEU A 69 -2.53 -3.17 -16.86
N LYS A 70 -1.93 -4.33 -16.60
CA LYS A 70 -1.67 -4.81 -15.23
C LYS A 70 -0.66 -3.91 -14.54
N PHE A 71 -0.68 -3.91 -13.21
CA PHE A 71 0.15 -3.03 -12.39
C PHE A 71 1.66 -3.14 -12.70
N GLU A 72 2.16 -4.36 -12.95
CA GLU A 72 3.57 -4.60 -13.29
C GLU A 72 4.01 -4.01 -14.64
N HIS A 73 3.07 -3.74 -15.55
CA HIS A 73 3.34 -3.17 -16.88
C HIS A 73 3.26 -1.63 -16.90
N LEU A 74 2.91 -1.02 -15.76
CA LEU A 74 3.01 0.42 -15.58
C LEU A 74 4.48 0.82 -15.41
N THR A 75 4.81 2.03 -15.84
CA THR A 75 6.10 2.65 -15.51
C THR A 75 6.20 2.85 -14.00
N GLU A 76 7.43 3.02 -13.48
CA GLU A 76 7.63 3.29 -12.06
C GLU A 76 6.86 4.53 -11.59
N ARG A 77 6.91 5.62 -12.37
CA ARG A 77 6.15 6.85 -12.10
C ARG A 77 4.65 6.60 -11.99
N GLU A 78 4.08 5.83 -12.92
CA GLU A 78 2.66 5.48 -12.90
C GLU A 78 2.31 4.59 -11.71
N ARG A 79 3.18 3.64 -11.31
CA ARG A 79 2.95 2.81 -10.12
C ARG A 79 2.92 3.66 -8.86
N LEU A 80 3.81 4.65 -8.75
CA LEU A 80 3.80 5.61 -7.64
C LEU A 80 2.52 6.46 -7.64
N ALA A 81 2.10 6.97 -8.80
CA ALA A 81 0.85 7.70 -8.95
C ALA A 81 -0.39 6.87 -8.56
N VAL A 82 -0.41 5.58 -8.92
CA VAL A 82 -1.47 4.65 -8.49
C VAL A 82 -1.52 4.49 -6.98
N ILE A 83 -0.37 4.36 -6.31
CA ILE A 83 -0.31 4.25 -4.85
C ILE A 83 -0.87 5.52 -4.21
N GLU A 84 -0.53 6.69 -4.75
CA GLU A 84 -1.02 7.96 -4.23
C GLU A 84 -2.53 8.13 -4.44
N ALA A 85 -3.01 7.83 -5.64
CA ALA A 85 -4.44 7.80 -5.96
C ALA A 85 -5.23 6.86 -5.03
N MET A 86 -4.68 5.69 -4.69
CA MET A 86 -5.30 4.77 -3.74
C MET A 86 -5.39 5.36 -2.32
N ARG A 87 -4.41 6.17 -1.89
CA ARG A 87 -4.46 6.86 -0.59
C ARG A 87 -5.51 7.95 -0.59
N GLU A 88 -5.54 8.79 -1.63
CA GLU A 88 -6.55 9.82 -1.80
C GLU A 88 -7.97 9.24 -1.81
N LEU A 89 -8.19 8.17 -2.59
CA LEU A 89 -9.48 7.48 -2.62
C LEU A 89 -9.85 6.87 -1.27
N ARG A 90 -8.88 6.37 -0.49
CA ARG A 90 -9.14 5.85 0.86
C ARG A 90 -9.59 6.96 1.80
N GLU A 91 -8.98 8.13 1.73
CA GLU A 91 -9.38 9.31 2.51
C GLU A 91 -10.76 9.81 2.10
N LEU A 92 -11.02 9.90 0.78
CA LEU A 92 -12.31 10.27 0.22
C LEU A 92 -13.44 9.32 0.64
N VAL A 93 -13.24 8.01 0.49
CA VAL A 93 -14.24 7.01 0.92
C VAL A 93 -14.44 7.07 2.43
N GLY A 94 -13.39 7.40 3.21
CA GLY A 94 -13.50 7.62 4.64
C GLY A 94 -14.33 8.85 5.04
N SER A 95 -14.50 9.83 4.14
CA SER A 95 -15.32 11.03 4.39
C SER A 95 -16.77 10.88 3.91
N PHE A 96 -17.13 9.74 3.31
CA PHE A 96 -18.51 9.50 2.87
C PHE A 96 -19.48 9.48 4.08
N PRO A 97 -20.75 9.88 3.86
CA PRO A 97 -21.79 9.72 4.86
C PRO A 97 -21.83 8.28 5.39
N HIS A 98 -21.93 8.13 6.72
CA HIS A 98 -21.89 6.81 7.36
C HIS A 98 -23.05 5.90 6.95
N ARG A 99 -24.15 6.49 6.48
CA ARG A 99 -25.29 5.80 5.90
C ARG A 99 -25.59 6.44 4.57
N LEU A 100 -25.65 5.61 3.54
CA LEU A 100 -26.13 5.97 2.22
C LEU A 100 -27.48 5.29 2.05
N SER A 101 -28.50 6.07 1.72
CA SER A 101 -29.87 5.60 1.56
C SER A 101 -30.47 6.13 0.27
N ASN A 102 -31.43 5.41 -0.30
CA ASN A 102 -32.10 5.87 -1.52
C ASN A 102 -32.86 7.19 -1.30
N THR A 103 -33.25 7.51 -0.06
CA THR A 103 -33.90 8.77 0.27
C THR A 103 -32.98 9.98 0.05
N ASP A 104 -31.65 9.80 0.10
CA ASP A 104 -30.68 10.87 -0.16
C ASP A 104 -30.68 11.33 -1.63
N SER A 105 -31.38 10.62 -2.53
CA SER A 105 -31.54 11.00 -3.95
C SER A 105 -32.66 12.01 -4.20
N VAL A 106 -33.54 12.25 -3.21
CA VAL A 106 -34.67 13.17 -3.36
C VAL A 106 -34.18 14.60 -3.08
N LEU A 107 -34.27 15.46 -4.09
CA LEU A 107 -33.93 16.88 -3.97
C LEU A 107 -35.19 17.67 -3.60
N ASN A 108 -35.20 18.33 -2.43
CA ASN A 108 -36.21 19.33 -2.12
C ASN A 108 -35.84 20.62 -2.85
N VAL A 109 -36.35 20.79 -4.07
CA VAL A 109 -36.26 22.05 -4.79
C VAL A 109 -37.34 22.98 -4.22
N SER A 110 -36.95 23.94 -3.40
CA SER A 110 -37.84 25.04 -3.03
C SER A 110 -37.90 26.03 -4.19
N GLU A 111 -39.10 26.25 -4.74
CA GLU A 111 -39.41 27.31 -5.71
C GLU A 111 -39.33 28.71 -5.08
#